data_AF-A0A8X6KSV7-F1
#
_entry.id   AF-A0A8X6KSV7-F1
#
_cell.length_a   1.000
_cell.length_b   1.000
_cell.length_c   1.000
_cell.angle_alpha   90.00
_cell.angle_beta   90.00
_cell.angle_gamma   90.00
#
_symmetry.space_group_name_H-M   'P 1'
#
loop_
_entity.id
_entity.type
_entity.pdbx_description
1 polymer ?
#
loop_
_entity_poly.entity_id
_entity_poly.type
_entity_poly.pdbx_seq_one_letter_code
_entity_poly.pdbx_strand_id
1 'polypeptide(L)'
;MMKKFEATGSLASRLRSGRPSTAAAVATIVDQTMQSMSVVAAHEECSAREVSRQTGVSYGIVWRALRIILQRYPYKLQHNQKLKPSDFDSHRDFANLVFNKMKSSTNGFPLCFGSWKRLSHSLVLLTPTIVECGPQKIRMHLLRYPCNSLK
;
A
#
# COMPACT_ATOMS: atom_id res chain seq x y z
N MET A 1 4.09 -34.56 -10.56
CA MET A 1 4.50 -33.43 -9.69
C MET A 1 5.97 -33.55 -9.28
N MET A 2 6.39 -34.66 -8.67
CA MET A 2 7.79 -34.92 -8.28
C MET A 2 8.80 -34.84 -9.45
N LYS A 3 8.51 -35.47 -10.60
CA LYS A 3 9.37 -35.38 -11.82
C LYS A 3 9.69 -33.95 -12.29
N LYS A 4 8.79 -32.99 -12.05
CA LYS A 4 8.99 -31.58 -12.40
C LYS A 4 9.92 -30.88 -11.41
N PHE A 5 9.82 -31.22 -10.13
CA PHE A 5 10.67 -30.71 -9.07
C PHE A 5 12.11 -31.23 -9.23
N GLU A 6 12.30 -32.52 -9.47
CA GLU A 6 13.62 -33.11 -9.73
C GLU A 6 14.35 -32.44 -10.90
N ALA A 7 13.63 -32.09 -11.97
CA ALA A 7 14.22 -31.49 -13.17
C ALA A 7 14.47 -29.97 -13.10
N THR A 8 13.79 -29.23 -12.23
CA THR A 8 13.85 -27.74 -12.22
C THR A 8 14.10 -27.16 -10.83
N GLY A 9 14.12 -27.98 -9.78
CA GLY A 9 14.24 -27.56 -8.38
C GLY A 9 13.05 -26.76 -7.85
N SER A 10 11.97 -26.63 -8.64
CA SER A 10 10.83 -25.78 -8.32
C SER A 10 9.52 -26.36 -8.83
N LEU A 11 8.49 -26.26 -7.99
CA LEU A 11 7.11 -26.60 -8.37
C LEU A 11 6.41 -25.46 -9.13
N ALA A 12 6.99 -24.26 -9.14
CA ALA A 12 6.43 -23.09 -9.81
C ALA A 12 6.13 -23.39 -11.28
N SER A 13 5.04 -22.83 -11.83
CA SER A 13 4.77 -22.96 -13.26
C SER A 13 5.93 -22.35 -14.04
N ARG A 14 6.38 -23.05 -15.09
CA ARG A 14 7.32 -22.45 -16.04
C ARG A 14 6.66 -21.24 -16.68
N LEU A 15 7.45 -20.21 -16.94
CA LEU A 15 7.01 -19.06 -17.73
C LEU A 15 6.54 -19.59 -19.09
N ARG A 16 5.30 -19.23 -19.47
CA ARG A 16 4.79 -19.58 -20.80
C ARG A 16 5.59 -18.80 -21.85
N SER A 17 6.03 -19.46 -22.91
CA SER A 17 6.71 -18.86 -24.07
C SER A 17 5.82 -17.94 -24.94
N GLY A 18 4.69 -17.47 -24.41
CA GLY A 18 3.71 -16.67 -25.14
C GLY A 18 4.09 -15.19 -25.23
N ARG A 19 3.21 -14.40 -25.86
CA ARG A 19 3.35 -12.94 -25.98
C ARG A 19 3.59 -12.31 -24.60
N PRO A 20 4.59 -11.41 -24.45
CA PRO A 20 4.82 -10.73 -23.19
C PRO A 20 3.61 -9.89 -22.81
N SER A 21 3.26 -9.91 -21.52
CA SER A 21 2.14 -9.14 -21.01
C SER A 21 2.46 -7.64 -21.09
N THR A 22 1.67 -6.89 -21.84
CA THR A 22 1.75 -5.42 -21.88
C THR A 22 1.24 -4.76 -20.59
N ALA A 23 0.63 -5.54 -19.69
CA ALA A 23 -0.01 -5.03 -18.49
C ALA A 23 0.98 -4.35 -17.54
N ALA A 24 2.19 -4.91 -17.39
CA ALA A 24 3.23 -4.33 -16.54
C ALA A 24 3.74 -3.00 -17.10
N ALA A 25 4.01 -2.93 -18.40
CA ALA A 25 4.44 -1.70 -19.06
C ALA A 25 3.39 -0.59 -18.94
N VAL A 26 2.11 -0.92 -19.18
CA VAL A 26 1.01 0.03 -19.02
C VAL A 26 0.87 0.49 -17.57
N ALA A 27 1.04 -0.41 -16.60
CA ALA A 27 0.99 -0.05 -15.19
C ALA A 27 2.09 0.95 -14.81
N THR A 28 3.32 0.79 -15.33
CA THR A 28 4.39 1.76 -15.09
C THR A 28 4.04 3.15 -15.63
N ILE A 29 3.51 3.23 -16.85
CA ILE A 29 3.13 4.51 -17.46
C ILE A 29 2.00 5.17 -16.65
N VAL A 30 0.99 4.38 -16.24
CA VAL A 30 -0.12 4.85 -15.39
C VAL A 30 0.41 5.35 -14.04
N ASP A 31 1.36 4.65 -13.42
CA ASP A 31 1.93 5.04 -12.13
C ASP A 31 2.70 6.37 -12.24
N GLN A 32 3.55 6.50 -13.25
CA GLN A 32 4.32 7.72 -13.51
C GLN A 32 3.42 8.91 -13.79
N THR A 33 2.39 8.73 -14.61
CA THR A 33 1.40 9.78 -14.93
C THR A 33 0.64 10.18 -13.67
N MET A 34 0.22 9.21 -12.85
CA MET A 34 -0.50 9.52 -11.62
C MET A 34 0.38 10.28 -10.62
N GLN A 35 1.66 9.91 -10.48
CA GLN A 35 2.60 10.60 -9.59
C GLN A 35 2.86 12.05 -10.04
N SER A 36 3.08 12.29 -11.34
CA SER A 36 3.30 13.64 -11.84
C SER A 36 2.07 14.54 -11.63
N MET A 37 0.88 13.98 -11.82
CA MET A 37 -0.37 14.69 -11.61
C MET A 37 -0.66 14.99 -10.13
N SER A 38 -0.38 14.05 -9.23
CA SER A 38 -0.57 14.25 -7.80
C SER A 38 0.36 15.34 -7.23
N VAL A 39 1.56 15.51 -7.78
CA VAL A 39 2.48 16.60 -7.35
C VAL A 39 1.94 17.98 -7.72
N VAL A 40 1.24 18.10 -8.85
CA VAL A 40 0.68 19.37 -9.34
C VAL A 40 -0.66 19.70 -8.65
N ALA A 41 -1.43 18.69 -8.26
CA ALA A 41 -2.73 18.90 -7.64
C ALA A 41 -2.59 19.41 -6.19
N ALA A 42 -3.29 20.51 -5.87
CA ALA A 42 -3.30 21.12 -4.52
C ALA A 42 -3.72 20.15 -3.40
N HIS A 43 -4.51 19.12 -3.74
CA HIS A 43 -4.99 18.09 -2.80
C HIS A 43 -4.41 16.69 -3.09
N GLU A 44 -3.41 16.56 -3.96
CA GLU A 44 -2.87 15.26 -4.42
C GLU A 44 -3.91 14.31 -5.06
N GLU A 45 -5.11 14.81 -5.31
CA GLU A 45 -6.22 14.05 -5.86
C GLU A 45 -6.07 13.93 -7.38
N CYS A 46 -5.94 12.69 -7.85
CA CYS A 46 -5.91 12.37 -9.27
C CYS A 46 -6.96 11.31 -9.57
N SER A 47 -7.86 11.58 -10.53
CA SER A 47 -8.92 10.65 -10.89
C SER A 47 -8.45 9.65 -11.95
N ALA A 48 -8.89 8.40 -11.88
CA ALA A 48 -8.54 7.40 -12.89
C ALA A 48 -9.05 7.76 -14.31
N ARG A 49 -10.11 8.57 -14.42
CA ARG A 49 -10.58 9.11 -15.71
C ARG A 49 -9.62 10.15 -16.26
N GLU A 50 -9.09 10.98 -15.40
CA GLU A 50 -8.11 12.00 -15.77
C GLU A 50 -6.79 11.35 -16.23
N VAL A 51 -6.30 10.35 -15.47
CA VAL A 51 -5.14 9.56 -15.89
C VAL A 51 -5.38 8.89 -17.25
N SER A 52 -6.58 8.34 -17.47
CA SER A 52 -6.96 7.76 -18.77
C SER A 52 -6.87 8.77 -19.91
N ARG A 53 -7.34 10.01 -19.70
CA ARG A 53 -7.23 11.10 -20.68
C ARG A 53 -5.77 11.46 -20.97
N GLN A 54 -4.95 11.56 -19.94
CA GLN A 54 -3.55 11.97 -20.06
C GLN A 54 -2.68 10.89 -20.70
N THR A 55 -2.90 9.62 -20.36
CA THR A 55 -2.11 8.50 -20.88
C THR A 55 -2.65 7.98 -22.22
N GLY A 56 -3.87 8.35 -22.62
CA GLY A 56 -4.56 7.80 -23.80
C GLY A 56 -4.96 6.32 -23.65
N VAL A 57 -4.82 5.75 -22.46
CA VAL A 57 -5.17 4.37 -22.14
C VAL A 57 -6.62 4.32 -21.70
N SER A 58 -7.37 3.29 -22.09
CA SER A 58 -8.77 3.17 -21.70
C SER A 58 -8.94 3.09 -20.18
N TYR A 59 -10.03 3.69 -19.68
CA TYR A 59 -10.34 3.74 -18.25
C TYR A 59 -10.31 2.36 -17.58
N GLY A 60 -10.83 1.32 -18.23
CA GLY A 60 -10.83 -0.05 -17.67
C GLY A 60 -9.42 -0.63 -17.49
N ILE A 61 -8.49 -0.29 -18.38
CA ILE A 61 -7.09 -0.71 -18.26
C ILE A 61 -6.40 0.08 -17.15
N VAL A 62 -6.62 1.39 -17.07
CA VAL A 62 -6.12 2.23 -15.97
C VAL A 62 -6.61 1.70 -14.61
N TRP A 63 -7.90 1.38 -14.50
CA TRP A 63 -8.47 0.82 -13.27
C TRP A 63 -7.85 -0.54 -12.90
N ARG A 64 -7.65 -1.44 -13.86
CA ARG A 64 -6.98 -2.73 -13.62
C ARG A 64 -5.52 -2.53 -13.22
N ALA A 65 -4.80 -1.63 -13.89
CA ALA A 65 -3.41 -1.31 -13.57
C ALA A 65 -3.29 -0.81 -12.13
N LEU A 66 -4.13 0.17 -11.74
CA LEU A 66 -4.15 0.71 -10.39
C LEU A 66 -4.49 -0.36 -9.35
N ARG A 67 -5.56 -1.13 -9.56
CA ARG A 67 -6.10 -2.02 -8.51
C ARG A 67 -5.40 -3.37 -8.41
N ILE A 68 -5.04 -3.98 -9.54
CA ILE A 68 -4.51 -5.35 -9.59
C ILE A 68 -2.97 -5.34 -9.54
N ILE A 69 -2.35 -4.48 -10.34
CA ILE A 69 -0.90 -4.49 -10.54
C ILE A 69 -0.21 -3.61 -9.50
N LEU A 70 -0.63 -2.35 -9.41
CA LEU A 70 -0.06 -1.36 -8.49
C LEU A 70 -0.65 -1.44 -7.08
N GLN A 71 -1.77 -2.16 -6.91
CA GLN A 71 -2.50 -2.31 -5.65
C GLN A 71 -2.82 -0.98 -4.94
N ARG A 72 -3.07 0.07 -5.73
CA ARG A 72 -3.54 1.37 -5.26
C ARG A 72 -5.07 1.37 -5.23
N TYR A 73 -5.63 1.60 -4.05
CA TYR A 73 -7.06 1.62 -3.82
C TYR A 73 -7.53 3.04 -3.50
N PRO A 74 -8.63 3.52 -4.10
CA PRO A 74 -9.18 4.83 -3.79
C PRO A 74 -9.91 4.75 -2.44
N TYR A 75 -9.20 4.96 -1.35
CA TYR A 75 -9.81 5.11 -0.04
C TYR A 75 -10.10 6.58 0.22
N LYS A 76 -11.37 6.90 0.49
CA LYS A 76 -11.73 8.21 1.02
C LYS A 76 -11.46 8.20 2.52
N LEU A 77 -10.34 8.77 2.93
CA LEU A 77 -10.07 9.00 4.34
C LEU A 77 -10.93 10.17 4.81
N GLN A 78 -11.92 9.87 5.66
CA GLN A 78 -12.72 10.91 6.30
C GLN A 78 -11.98 11.41 7.53
N HIS A 79 -11.72 12.72 7.57
CA HIS A 79 -11.17 13.37 8.75
C HIS A 79 -12.33 13.79 9.65
N ASN A 80 -12.59 13.01 10.71
CA ASN A 80 -13.74 13.23 11.59
C ASN A 80 -13.58 14.43 12.54
N GLN A 81 -12.35 14.88 12.81
CA GLN A 81 -12.06 16.00 13.70
C GLN A 81 -10.98 16.87 13.09
N LYS A 82 -11.16 18.19 13.04
CA LYS A 82 -10.12 19.09 12.54
C LYS A 82 -8.98 19.17 13.56
N LEU A 83 -7.82 18.61 13.21
CA LEU A 83 -6.56 18.77 13.95
C LEU A 83 -6.23 20.25 14.13
N LYS A 84 -6.10 20.70 15.38
CA LYS A 84 -5.57 22.02 15.70
C LYS A 84 -4.04 21.96 15.70
N PRO A 85 -3.34 23.07 15.43
CA PRO A 85 -1.88 23.11 15.50
C PRO A 85 -1.31 22.66 16.84
N SER A 86 -2.03 22.88 17.95
CA SER A 86 -1.67 22.43 19.30
C SER A 86 -1.67 20.91 19.47
N ASP A 87 -2.43 20.19 18.65
CA ASP A 87 -2.68 18.76 18.86
C ASP A 87 -1.54 17.91 18.29
N PHE A 88 -0.71 18.46 17.39
CA PHE A 88 0.39 17.73 16.75
C PHE A 88 1.42 17.23 17.76
N ASP A 89 1.86 18.09 18.68
CA ASP A 89 2.85 17.71 19.68
C ASP A 89 2.27 16.65 20.64
N SER A 90 1.03 16.85 21.09
CA SER A 90 0.33 15.91 21.96
C SER A 90 0.14 14.53 21.30
N HIS A 91 -0.23 14.50 20.02
CA HIS A 91 -0.37 13.25 19.27
C HIS A 91 0.97 12.57 19.01
N ARG A 92 2.03 13.35 18.75
CA ARG A 92 3.39 12.83 18.56
C ARG A 92 3.92 12.19 19.84
N ASP A 93 3.75 12.85 20.98
CA ASP A 93 4.20 12.34 22.27
C ASP A 93 3.45 11.07 22.67
N PHE A 94 2.13 11.05 22.45
CA PHE A 94 1.32 9.85 22.64
C PHE A 94 1.79 8.69 21.75
N ALA A 95 2.01 8.93 20.44
CA ALA A 95 2.46 7.90 19.51
C ALA A 95 3.82 7.31 19.93
N ASN A 96 4.77 8.18 20.33
CA ASN A 96 6.07 7.76 20.83
C ASN A 96 5.97 6.95 22.11
N LEU A 97 5.11 7.35 23.05
CA LEU A 97 4.86 6.62 24.30
C LEU A 97 4.35 5.20 24.01
N VAL A 98 3.34 5.08 23.14
CA VAL A 98 2.76 3.78 22.77
C VAL A 98 3.80 2.92 22.04
N PHE A 99 4.56 3.50 21.10
CA PHE A 99 5.61 2.80 20.37
C PHE A 99 6.70 2.25 21.30
N ASN A 100 7.17 3.07 22.24
CA ASN A 100 8.20 2.66 23.21
C ASN A 100 7.68 1.56 24.15
N LYS A 101 6.42 1.65 24.58
CA LYS A 101 5.77 0.59 25.37
C LYS A 101 5.61 -0.72 24.58
N MET A 102 5.29 -0.65 23.29
CA MET A 102 5.23 -1.85 22.44
C MET A 102 6.62 -2.48 22.28
N LYS A 103 7.65 -1.65 22.09
CA LYS A 103 9.04 -2.13 21.94
C LYS A 103 9.61 -2.76 23.20
N SER A 104 9.27 -2.24 24.38
CA SER A 104 9.72 -2.81 25.66
C SER A 104 9.01 -4.11 26.04
N SER A 105 7.93 -4.48 25.33
CA SER A 105 7.08 -5.60 25.69
C SER A 105 7.25 -6.76 24.72
N THR A 106 8.37 -7.45 24.84
CA THR A 106 8.67 -8.70 24.10
C THR A 106 7.73 -9.84 24.47
N ASN A 107 6.95 -9.69 25.55
CA ASN A 107 5.97 -10.66 26.02
C ASN A 107 4.57 -10.05 25.80
N GLY A 108 3.73 -10.76 25.02
CA GLY A 108 2.52 -10.24 24.37
C GLY A 108 1.66 -9.30 25.20
N PHE A 109 1.40 -8.12 24.63
CA PHE A 109 0.47 -7.14 25.19
C PHE A 109 -0.98 -7.54 24.84
N PRO A 110 -1.89 -7.67 25.81
CA PRO A 110 -3.31 -7.66 25.53
C PRO A 110 -3.72 -6.19 25.43
N LEU A 111 -3.52 -5.58 24.27
CA LEU A 111 -4.25 -4.35 23.98
C LEU A 111 -5.72 -4.75 23.81
N CYS A 112 -6.50 -4.56 24.87
CA CYS A 112 -7.96 -4.61 24.84
C CYS A 112 -8.48 -3.44 23.97
N PHE A 113 -8.19 -3.45 22.67
CA PHE A 113 -9.05 -2.79 21.70
C PHE A 113 -10.33 -3.62 21.65
N GLY A 114 -11.42 -3.04 22.16
CA GLY A 114 -12.71 -3.70 22.26
C GLY A 114 -13.05 -4.45 20.97
N SER A 115 -13.29 -5.76 21.11
CA SER A 115 -13.94 -6.65 20.14
C SER A 115 -13.92 -6.15 18.68
N TRP A 116 -12.76 -6.23 18.03
CA TRP A 116 -12.75 -6.30 16.58
C TRP A 116 -13.25 -7.69 16.21
N LYS A 117 -14.49 -7.77 15.70
CA LYS A 117 -15.00 -9.02 15.13
C LYS A 117 -14.01 -9.47 14.07
N ARG A 118 -13.40 -10.61 14.37
CA ARG A 118 -12.44 -11.34 13.54
C ARG A 118 -13.07 -11.64 12.18
N LEU A 119 -12.76 -10.84 11.16
CA LEU A 119 -12.96 -11.21 9.76
C LEU A 119 -11.64 -11.74 9.20
N SER A 120 -11.59 -13.07 9.12
CA SER A 120 -10.74 -13.95 8.30
C SER A 120 -9.26 -13.59 8.06
N HIS A 121 -8.39 -14.45 8.60
CA HIS A 121 -7.12 -14.95 8.03
C HIS A 121 -6.38 -14.06 7.01
N SER A 122 -5.64 -13.06 7.50
CA SER A 122 -4.29 -12.77 6.99
C SER A 122 -3.56 -11.91 8.02
N LEU A 123 -2.43 -12.38 8.54
CA LEU A 123 -1.55 -11.58 9.38
C LEU A 123 -0.89 -10.54 8.49
N VAL A 124 -1.42 -9.32 8.44
CA VAL A 124 -0.80 -8.21 7.72
C VAL A 124 0.05 -7.43 8.71
N LEU A 125 1.37 -7.57 8.62
CA LEU A 125 2.29 -6.65 9.27
C LEU A 125 2.26 -5.33 8.51
N LEU A 126 1.45 -4.39 9.00
CA LEU A 126 1.45 -3.00 8.55
C LEU A 126 2.50 -2.26 9.37
N THR A 127 3.72 -2.15 8.86
CA THR A 127 4.68 -1.18 9.40
C THR A 127 4.55 0.11 8.59
N PRO A 128 4.04 1.21 9.18
CA PRO A 128 4.11 2.50 8.52
C PRO A 128 5.56 2.96 8.51
N THR A 129 6.20 2.93 7.33
CA THR A 129 7.45 3.66 7.13
C THR A 129 7.10 5.14 6.98
N ILE A 130 7.39 5.92 8.02
CA ILE A 130 7.30 7.38 8.00
C ILE A 130 8.49 7.86 7.17
N VAL A 131 8.24 8.24 5.92
CA VAL A 131 9.23 8.89 5.06
C VAL A 131 8.80 10.35 4.90
N GLU A 132 9.59 11.23 5.51
CA GLU A 132 9.56 12.70 5.49
C GLU A 132 8.45 13.42 6.27
N CYS A 133 8.86 13.98 7.41
CA CYS A 133 8.12 15.00 8.16
C CYS A 133 8.37 16.38 7.55
N GLY A 134 7.51 16.80 6.62
CA GLY A 134 7.26 18.22 6.35
C GLY A 134 6.08 18.72 7.20
N PRO A 135 5.89 20.04 7.37
CA PRO A 135 5.00 20.63 8.39
C PRO A 135 3.51 20.27 8.25
N GLN A 136 3.05 19.58 7.20
CA GLN A 136 1.63 19.26 7.02
C GLN A 136 1.31 17.91 6.34
N LYS A 137 2.27 17.00 6.12
CA LYS A 137 1.97 15.76 5.36
C LYS A 137 2.62 14.53 5.97
N ILE A 138 1.78 13.56 6.34
CA ILE A 138 2.20 12.19 6.66
C ILE A 138 2.06 11.38 5.37
N ARG A 139 3.18 11.02 4.76
CA ARG A 139 3.22 10.14 3.59
C ARG A 139 3.20 8.69 4.04
N MET A 140 2.01 8.07 4.11
CA MET A 140 1.89 6.63 4.36
C MET A 140 1.86 5.87 3.03
N HIS A 141 3.01 5.27 2.67
CA HIS A 141 3.01 4.25 1.62
C HIS A 141 2.48 2.94 2.21
N LEU A 142 1.28 2.53 1.77
CA LEU A 142 0.75 1.20 2.09
C LEU A 142 1.49 0.16 1.22
N LEU A 143 2.70 -0.21 1.62
CA LEU A 143 3.42 -1.31 0.99
C LEU A 143 2.80 -2.63 1.46
N ARG A 144 2.06 -3.28 0.56
CA ARG A 144 1.73 -4.70 0.73
C ARG A 144 3.00 -5.50 0.45
N TYR A 145 3.68 -5.94 1.50
CA TYR A 145 4.72 -6.94 1.35
C TYR A 145 4.06 -8.28 0.99
N PRO A 146 4.48 -8.95 -0.10
CA PRO A 146 4.11 -10.35 -0.29
C PRO A 146 4.70 -11.14 0.88
N CYS A 147 3.84 -11.88 1.57
CA CYS A 147 4.20 -12.72 2.70
C CYS A 147 5.00 -13.94 2.21
N ASN A 148 6.24 -13.73 1.74
CA ASN A 148 7.17 -14.76 1.30
C ASN A 148 8.59 -14.38 1.74
N SER A 149 8.82 -14.30 3.06
CA SER A 149 10.15 -14.41 3.67
C SER A 149 10.00 -14.71 5.16
N LEU A 150 9.61 -15.95 5.45
CA LEU A 150 9.88 -16.61 6.73
C LEU A 150 10.20 -18.07 6.38
N LYS A 151 11.46 -18.29 6.04
CA LYS A 151 12.19 -19.55 6.19
C LYS A 151 13.56 -19.20 6.74
#